data_AF-E7MM40-F1
#
_entry.id   AF-E7MM40-F1
#
_cell.length_a   1.000
_cell.length_b   1.000
_cell.length_c   1.000
_cell.angle_alpha   90.00
_cell.angle_beta   90.00
_cell.angle_gamma   90.00
#
_symmetry.space_group_name_H-M   'P 1'
#
loop_
_entity.id
_entity.type
_entity.pdbx_description
1 polymer ?
#
loop_
_entity_poly.entity_id
_entity_poly.type
_entity_poly.pdbx_seq_one_letter_code
_entity_poly.pdbx_strand_id
1 'polypeptide(L)'
;MANIKSQKKRALTNLKRQNAKAGQKSELKTAIKKVLLAVEAKDVEAATAAYNTANKCLDKAVVSHIKNNNYAARQKSRLAKAVNSIQK
;
A
#
# COMPACT_ATOMS: atom_id res chain seq x y z
N MET A 1 -20.41 -22.13 10.20
CA MET A 1 -21.73 -21.48 10.10
C MET A 1 -21.88 -20.50 11.26
N ALA A 2 -22.26 -19.25 11.02
CA ALA A 2 -22.56 -18.31 12.11
C ALA A 2 -23.96 -18.63 12.66
N ASN A 3 -24.03 -19.34 13.78
CA ASN A 3 -25.31 -19.85 14.29
C ASN A 3 -26.03 -18.81 15.17
N ILE A 4 -25.29 -17.92 15.82
CA ILE A 4 -25.82 -16.86 16.69
C ILE A 4 -26.18 -15.63 15.85
N LYS A 5 -27.32 -14.97 16.13
CA LYS A 5 -27.77 -13.76 15.41
C LYS A 5 -26.69 -12.66 15.34
N SER A 6 -25.97 -12.43 16.44
CA SER A 6 -24.86 -11.47 16.50
C SER A 6 -23.71 -11.84 15.57
N GLN A 7 -23.38 -13.13 15.45
CA GLN A 7 -22.34 -13.62 14.55
C GLN A 7 -22.73 -13.47 13.08
N LYS A 8 -24.00 -13.76 12.72
CA LYS A 8 -24.52 -13.52 11.35
C LYS A 8 -24.35 -12.05 10.96
N LYS A 9 -24.70 -11.13 11.86
CA LYS A 9 -24.49 -9.69 11.66
C LYS A 9 -23.01 -9.31 11.51
N ARG A 10 -22.13 -9.90 12.32
CA ARG A 10 -20.68 -9.66 12.23
C ARG A 10 -20.10 -10.15 10.91
N ALA A 11 -20.53 -11.31 10.41
CA ALA A 11 -20.10 -11.84 9.11
C ALA A 11 -20.42 -10.86 7.97
N LEU A 12 -21.66 -10.35 7.91
CA LEU A 12 -22.06 -9.35 6.90
C LEU A 12 -21.26 -8.04 7.01
N THR A 13 -21.05 -7.55 8.24
CA THR A 13 -20.30 -6.32 8.48
C THR A 13 -18.82 -6.46 8.10
N ASN A 14 -18.23 -7.62 8.40
CA ASN A 14 -16.85 -7.93 8.06
C ASN A 14 -16.65 -8.02 6.54
N LEU A 15 -17.57 -8.65 5.83
CA LEU A 15 -17.54 -8.75 4.37
C LEU A 15 -17.60 -7.37 3.71
N LYS A 16 -18.52 -6.49 4.16
CA LYS A 16 -18.60 -5.11 3.68
C LYS A 16 -17.28 -4.35 3.90
N ARG A 17 -16.69 -4.48 5.09
CA ARG A 17 -15.40 -3.85 5.43
C ARG A 17 -14.24 -4.43 4.60
N GLN A 18 -14.22 -5.74 4.38
CA GLN A 18 -13.20 -6.41 3.59
C GLN A 18 -13.22 -5.94 2.15
N ASN A 19 -14.40 -5.87 1.52
CA ASN A 19 -14.56 -5.39 0.14
C ASN A 19 -14.08 -3.94 -0.01
N ALA A 20 -14.45 -3.05 0.93
CA ALA A 20 -13.98 -1.67 0.91
C ALA A 20 -12.45 -1.54 1.05
N LYS A 21 -11.82 -2.38 1.88
CA LYS A 21 -10.36 -2.37 2.07
C LYS A 21 -9.59 -3.10 0.96
N ALA A 22 -10.25 -3.98 0.19
CA ALA A 22 -9.59 -4.76 -0.85
C ALA A 22 -9.00 -3.87 -1.95
N GLY A 23 -9.78 -2.89 -2.43
CA GLY A 23 -9.32 -1.93 -3.44
C GLY A 23 -8.10 -1.13 -2.98
N GLN A 24 -8.18 -0.54 -1.79
CA GLN A 24 -7.09 0.25 -1.21
C GLN A 24 -5.80 -0.57 -0.98
N LYS A 25 -5.94 -1.84 -0.58
CA LYS A 25 -4.80 -2.76 -0.46
C LYS A 25 -4.18 -3.07 -1.83
N SER A 26 -5.00 -3.23 -2.86
CA SER A 26 -4.54 -3.48 -4.23
C SER A 26 -3.80 -2.26 -4.77
N GLU A 27 -4.38 -1.08 -4.63
CA GLU A 27 -3.80 0.21 -5.03
C GLU A 27 -2.41 0.41 -4.39
N LEU A 28 -2.28 0.16 -3.09
CA LEU A 28 -0.99 0.23 -2.39
C LEU A 28 0.07 -0.69 -3.01
N LYS A 29 -0.30 -1.95 -3.27
CA LYS A 29 0.63 -2.94 -3.88
C LYS A 29 1.04 -2.49 -5.28
N THR A 30 0.11 -1.97 -6.07
CA THR A 30 0.38 -1.47 -7.42
C THR A 30 1.30 -0.26 -7.39
N ALA A 31 1.10 0.69 -6.47
CA ALA A 31 1.98 1.85 -6.34
C ALA A 31 3.42 1.44 -6.00
N ILE A 32 3.60 0.50 -5.06
CA ILE A 32 4.93 -0.05 -4.72
C ILE A 32 5.55 -0.75 -5.94
N LYS A 33 4.78 -1.57 -6.67
CA LYS A 33 5.26 -2.27 -7.86
C LYS A 33 5.71 -1.31 -8.96
N LYS A 34 4.98 -0.22 -9.18
CA LYS A 34 5.36 0.82 -10.18
C LYS A 34 6.73 1.42 -9.89
N VAL A 35 7.05 1.69 -8.62
CA VAL A 35 8.38 2.19 -8.24
C VAL A 35 9.44 1.15 -8.57
N LEU A 36 9.23 -0.12 -8.20
CA LEU A 36 10.20 -1.18 -8.48
C LEU A 36 10.44 -1.38 -9.97
N LEU A 37 9.39 -1.33 -10.80
CA LEU A 37 9.51 -1.41 -12.25
C LEU A 37 10.28 -0.24 -12.86
N ALA A 38 10.02 0.99 -12.39
CA ALA A 38 10.77 2.17 -12.84
C ALA A 38 12.24 2.10 -12.42
N VAL A 39 12.53 1.56 -11.24
CA VAL A 39 13.88 1.29 -10.74
C VAL A 39 14.57 0.24 -11.62
N GLU A 40 13.90 -0.87 -11.95
CA GLU A 40 14.44 -1.89 -12.87
C GLU A 40 14.74 -1.32 -14.26
N ALA A 41 13.90 -0.40 -14.75
CA ALA A 41 14.08 0.29 -16.02
C ALA A 41 15.13 1.41 -16.01
N LYS A 42 15.71 1.74 -14.85
CA LYS A 42 16.68 2.84 -14.64
C LYS A 42 16.20 4.23 -15.09
N ASP A 43 14.89 4.46 -15.10
CA ASP A 43 14.31 5.77 -15.41
C ASP A 43 14.18 6.61 -14.13
N VAL A 44 15.03 7.63 -14.01
CA VAL A 44 15.13 8.48 -12.81
C VAL A 44 13.88 9.37 -12.63
N GLU A 45 13.33 9.91 -13.71
CA GLU A 45 12.16 10.79 -13.64
C GLU A 45 10.90 10.01 -13.31
N ALA A 46 10.70 8.87 -13.99
CA ALA A 46 9.56 8.00 -13.68
C ALA A 46 9.66 7.41 -12.27
N ALA A 47 10.85 7.04 -11.81
CA ALA A 47 11.05 6.49 -10.47
C ALA A 47 10.75 7.51 -9.36
N THR A 48 11.17 8.76 -9.51
CA THR A 48 10.89 9.83 -8.53
C THR A 48 9.41 10.19 -8.49
N ALA A 49 8.75 10.31 -9.65
CA ALA A 49 7.31 10.54 -9.74
C ALA A 49 6.51 9.39 -9.11
N ALA A 50 6.86 8.14 -9.46
CA ALA A 50 6.24 6.96 -8.88
C ALA A 50 6.47 6.89 -7.36
N TYR A 51 7.65 7.22 -6.87
CA TYR A 51 7.97 7.22 -5.44
C TYR A 51 7.11 8.21 -4.66
N ASN A 52 6.88 9.41 -5.18
CA ASN A 52 5.99 10.39 -4.55
C ASN A 52 4.55 9.87 -4.42
N THR A 53 4.04 9.21 -5.46
CA THR A 53 2.70 8.58 -5.40
C THR A 53 2.66 7.43 -4.38
N ALA A 54 3.70 6.58 -4.34
CA ALA A 54 3.80 5.48 -3.40
C ALA A 54 3.85 5.97 -1.94
N ASN A 55 4.58 7.05 -1.67
CA ASN A 55 4.63 7.68 -0.35
C ASN A 55 3.25 8.15 0.12
N LYS A 56 2.52 8.85 -0.75
CA LYS A 56 1.15 9.31 -0.46
C LYS A 56 0.23 8.13 -0.14
N CYS A 57 0.29 7.05 -0.92
CA CYS A 57 -0.50 5.84 -0.68
C CYS A 57 -0.12 5.14 0.64
N LEU A 58 1.17 5.10 0.99
CA LEU A 58 1.65 4.51 2.24
C LEU A 58 1.12 5.27 3.47
N ASP A 59 1.13 6.60 3.44
CA ASP A 59 0.59 7.41 4.55
C ASP A 59 -0.93 7.30 4.65
N LYS A 60 -1.63 7.30 3.51
CA LYS A 60 -3.08 7.07 3.49
C LYS A 60 -3.46 5.70 4.05
N ALA A 61 -2.64 4.67 3.81
CA ALA A 61 -2.85 3.33 4.35
C ALA A 61 -2.67 3.24 5.86
N VAL A 62 -1.88 4.15 6.46
CA VAL A 62 -1.76 4.30 7.90
C VAL A 62 -3.03 4.91 8.48
N VAL A 63 -3.46 6.05 7.95
CA VAL A 63 -4.68 6.75 8.39
C VAL A 63 -5.93 5.86 8.25
N SER A 64 -5.99 5.08 7.17
CA SER A 64 -7.11 4.15 6.91
C SER A 64 -7.04 2.84 7.71
N HIS A 65 -6.07 2.71 8.62
CA HIS A 65 -5.80 1.52 9.43
C HIS A 65 -5.73 0.23 8.58
N ILE A 66 -5.01 0.29 7.47
CA ILE A 66 -4.71 -0.86 6.62
C ILE A 66 -3.33 -1.43 6.97
N LYS A 67 -2.37 -0.56 7.28
CA LYS A 67 -1.01 -0.89 7.70
C LYS A 67 -0.59 0.00 8.87
N ASN A 68 0.38 -0.47 9.65
CA ASN A 68 0.91 0.27 10.80
C ASN A 68 2.01 1.25 10.38
N ASN A 69 2.30 2.23 11.22
CA ASN A 69 3.33 3.26 11.01
C ASN A 69 4.70 2.62 10.70
N ASN A 70 5.07 1.57 11.43
CA ASN A 70 6.34 0.86 11.23
C ASN A 70 6.42 0.13 9.88
N TYR A 71 5.28 -0.28 9.32
CA TYR A 71 5.25 -0.84 7.97
C TYR A 71 5.50 0.27 6.94
N ALA A 72 4.80 1.40 7.07
CA ALA A 72 4.96 2.52 6.16
C ALA A 72 6.40 3.07 6.18
N ALA A 73 6.95 3.34 7.36
CA ALA A 73 8.32 3.84 7.52
C ALA A 73 9.36 2.89 6.88
N ARG A 74 9.22 1.57 7.09
CA ARG A 74 10.12 0.57 6.49
C ARG A 74 10.05 0.57 4.97
N GLN A 75 8.85 0.66 4.40
CA GLN A 75 8.68 0.67 2.95
C GLN A 75 9.21 1.96 2.33
N LYS A 76 8.94 3.11 2.94
CA LYS A 76 9.51 4.40 2.51
C LYS A 76 11.04 4.35 2.48
N SER A 77 11.67 3.87 3.55
CA SER A 77 13.12 3.74 3.62
C SER A 77 13.69 2.81 2.54
N ARG A 78 13.05 1.66 2.29
CA ARG A 78 13.48 0.70 1.25
C ARG A 78 13.35 1.27 -0.16
N LEU A 79 12.22 1.89 -0.47
CA LEU A 79 11.97 2.47 -1.79
C LEU A 79 12.89 3.68 -2.04
N ALA A 80 13.11 4.53 -1.04
CA ALA A 80 14.06 5.63 -1.15
C ALA A 80 15.47 5.14 -1.50
N LYS A 81 15.96 4.09 -0.82
CA LYS A 81 17.27 3.49 -1.11
C LYS A 81 17.34 2.96 -2.55
N ALA A 82 16.27 2.33 -3.03
CA ALA A 82 16.21 1.80 -4.39
C ALA A 82 16.26 2.93 -5.45
N VAL A 83 15.46 3.99 -5.29
CA VAL A 83 15.47 5.14 -6.20
C VAL A 83 16.83 5.86 -6.18
N ASN A 84 17.38 6.11 -5.00
CA ASN A 84 18.68 6.77 -4.84
C ASN A 84 19.84 5.95 -5.43
N SER A 85 19.70 4.62 -5.55
CA SER A 85 20.75 3.78 -6.14
C SER A 85 20.94 4.00 -7.64
N ILE A 86 19.94 4.56 -8.33
CA ILE A 86 19.96 4.82 -9.78
C ILE A 86 20.31 6.28 -10.07
N GLN A 87 20.12 7.17 -9.09
CA GLN A 87 20.43 8.60 -9.23
C GLN A 87 21.94 8.92 -9.08
N LYS A 88 22.76 7.94 -8.69
CA LYS A 88 24.22 8.06 -8.63
C LYS A 88 24.87 7.77 -9.97
#